data_AF-M4Z8W7-F1
#
_entry.id   AF-M4Z8W7-F1
#
_cell.length_a   1.000
_cell.length_b   1.000
_cell.length_c   1.000
_cell.angle_alpha   90.00
_cell.angle_beta   90.00
_cell.angle_gamma   90.00
#
_symmetry.space_group_name_H-M   'P 1'
#
loop_
_entity.id
_entity.type
_entity.pdbx_description
1 polymer ?
#
loop_
_entity_poly.entity_id
_entity_poly.type
_entity_poly.pdbx_seq_one_letter_code
_entity_poly.pdbx_strand_id
1 'polypeptide(L)'
;MELHSSDAITIDAFCAAFVSALVANGITSIRPRSGSARRGFQAVLNKLDKIIAETNDKDTLYDLLKIRTSLAPGLSGSYDNFEAHLRGLQTSMVSSPNPAFADLRFNVSPSYAQSALDRLDKRWSELAKSAAKEFEMLGKEMSASDERQYGLSST
;
A
#
# COMPACT_ATOMS: atom_id res chain seq x y z
N MET A 1 34.93 11.01 -3.58
CA MET A 1 34.21 10.80 -2.31
C MET A 1 32.74 10.94 -2.63
N GLU A 2 32.09 9.86 -3.02
CA GLU A 2 30.65 9.89 -3.28
C GLU A 2 29.95 9.33 -2.06
N LEU A 3 29.28 10.23 -1.34
CA LEU A 3 28.39 9.94 -0.24
C LEU A 3 27.21 9.14 -0.82
N HIS A 4 27.26 7.82 -0.71
CA HIS A 4 26.04 7.02 -0.75
C HIS A 4 25.27 7.33 0.53
N SER A 5 24.52 8.42 0.53
CA SER A 5 23.44 8.59 1.49
C SER A 5 22.43 7.49 1.18
N SER A 6 22.46 6.41 1.97
CA SER A 6 21.35 5.51 2.10
C SER A 6 20.18 6.32 2.62
N ASP A 7 19.41 6.95 1.74
CA ASP A 7 18.23 7.73 2.14
C ASP A 7 17.22 6.74 2.72
N ALA A 8 17.21 6.70 4.04
CA ALA A 8 16.32 5.90 4.86
C ALA A 8 14.87 6.22 4.46
N ILE A 9 14.10 5.19 4.14
CA ILE A 9 12.70 5.38 3.76
C ILE A 9 11.84 5.52 5.03
N THR A 10 11.07 6.59 5.10
CA THR A 10 10.09 6.77 6.17
C THR A 10 8.80 6.00 5.86
N ILE A 11 8.00 5.71 6.89
CA ILE A 11 6.70 5.04 6.73
C ILE A 11 5.79 5.82 5.78
N ASP A 12 5.76 7.16 5.92
CA ASP A 12 4.97 8.03 5.05
C ASP A 12 5.48 8.02 3.60
N ALA A 13 6.81 8.02 3.39
CA ALA A 13 7.40 7.92 2.07
C ALA A 13 7.07 6.56 1.40
N PHE A 14 7.15 5.47 2.16
CA PHE A 14 6.71 4.16 1.68
C PHE A 14 5.22 4.14 1.32
N CYS A 15 4.36 4.67 2.20
CA CYS A 15 2.92 4.73 1.93
C CYS A 15 2.60 5.60 0.70
N ALA A 16 3.28 6.73 0.53
CA ALA A 16 3.13 7.60 -0.64
C ALA A 16 3.59 6.90 -1.94
N ALA A 17 4.71 6.19 -1.88
CA ALA A 17 5.20 5.38 -3.00
C ALA A 17 4.22 4.24 -3.34
N PHE A 18 3.71 3.54 -2.33
CA PHE A 18 2.72 2.48 -2.49
C PHE A 18 1.43 2.99 -3.13
N VAL A 19 0.87 4.10 -2.64
CA VAL A 19 -0.30 4.74 -3.26
C VAL A 19 -0.02 5.19 -4.68
N SER A 20 1.18 5.74 -4.94
CA SER A 20 1.56 6.13 -6.30
C SER A 20 1.61 4.91 -7.24
N ALA A 21 2.11 3.77 -6.77
CA ALA A 21 2.10 2.52 -7.54
C ALA A 21 0.69 1.99 -7.80
N LEU A 22 -0.22 2.08 -6.81
CA LEU A 22 -1.63 1.73 -7.01
C LEU A 22 -2.30 2.62 -8.06
N VAL A 23 -2.13 3.93 -7.97
CA VAL A 23 -2.71 4.90 -8.90
C VAL A 23 -2.13 4.73 -10.31
N ALA A 24 -0.83 4.47 -10.43
CA ALA A 24 -0.19 4.15 -11.71
C ALA A 24 -0.79 2.89 -12.35
N ASN A 25 -1.23 1.92 -11.54
CA ASN A 25 -1.92 0.70 -11.99
C ASN A 25 -3.45 0.89 -12.14
N GLY A 26 -3.98 2.11 -11.99
CA GLY A 26 -5.41 2.42 -12.13
C GLY A 26 -6.26 2.20 -10.88
N ILE A 27 -5.67 1.85 -9.74
CA ILE A 27 -6.37 1.73 -8.45
C ILE A 27 -6.36 3.10 -7.76
N THR A 28 -7.46 3.83 -7.90
CA THR A 28 -7.61 5.18 -7.33
C THR A 28 -8.41 5.21 -6.03
N SER A 29 -8.93 4.05 -5.58
CA SER A 29 -9.63 3.96 -4.31
C SER A 29 -9.47 2.60 -3.64
N ILE A 30 -9.42 2.60 -2.31
CA ILE A 30 -9.40 1.39 -1.46
C ILE A 30 -10.52 1.52 -0.43
N ARG A 31 -11.27 0.44 -0.17
CA ARG A 31 -12.18 0.34 0.98
C ARG A 31 -11.49 -0.45 2.10
N PRO A 32 -10.83 0.17 3.10
CA PRO A 32 -9.88 -0.55 3.96
C PRO A 32 -10.51 -1.65 4.81
N ARG A 33 -11.78 -1.46 5.18
CA ARG A 33 -12.54 -2.43 5.97
C ARG A 33 -13.10 -3.60 5.14
N SER A 34 -12.94 -3.58 3.82
CA SER A 34 -13.35 -4.69 2.97
C SER A 34 -12.43 -5.90 3.14
N GLY A 35 -12.96 -7.11 2.93
CA GLY A 35 -12.17 -8.34 3.00
C GLY A 35 -11.02 -8.36 1.97
N SER A 36 -11.24 -7.78 0.78
CA SER A 36 -10.21 -7.66 -0.26
C SER A 36 -9.08 -6.72 0.15
N ALA A 37 -9.39 -5.55 0.70
CA ALA A 37 -8.35 -4.63 1.18
C ALA A 37 -7.55 -5.22 2.34
N ARG A 38 -8.21 -5.89 3.30
CA ARG A 38 -7.51 -6.57 4.41
C ARG A 38 -6.54 -7.65 3.94
N ARG A 39 -6.93 -8.45 2.94
CA ARG A 39 -6.02 -9.42 2.31
C ARG A 39 -4.89 -8.73 1.57
N GLY A 40 -5.19 -7.65 0.85
CA GLY A 40 -4.17 -6.84 0.18
C GLY A 40 -3.15 -6.26 1.16
N PHE A 41 -3.60 -5.74 2.32
CA PHE A 41 -2.70 -5.26 3.36
C PHE A 41 -1.83 -6.38 3.94
N GLN A 42 -2.41 -7.56 4.19
CA GLN A 42 -1.64 -8.72 4.60
C GLN A 42 -0.60 -9.12 3.54
N ALA A 43 -0.94 -9.04 2.25
CA ALA A 43 -0.02 -9.32 1.15
C ALA A 43 1.18 -8.36 1.14
N VAL A 44 0.92 -7.07 1.37
CA VAL A 44 1.97 -6.05 1.53
C VAL A 44 2.90 -6.41 2.69
N LEU A 45 2.36 -6.82 3.85
CA LEU A 45 3.17 -7.23 4.99
C LEU A 45 3.99 -8.50 4.71
N ASN A 46 3.39 -9.51 4.08
CA ASN A 46 4.11 -10.72 3.69
C ASN A 46 5.25 -10.41 2.72
N LYS A 47 5.05 -9.44 1.82
CA LYS A 47 6.09 -8.97 0.90
C LYS A 47 7.23 -8.28 1.65
N LEU A 48 6.92 -7.43 2.62
CA LEU A 48 7.91 -6.81 3.49
C LEU A 48 8.69 -7.86 4.27
N ASP A 49 8.00 -8.83 4.88
CA ASP A 49 8.62 -9.93 5.63
C ASP A 49 9.59 -10.75 4.76
N LYS A 50 9.23 -11.03 3.51
CA LYS A 50 10.13 -11.70 2.55
C LYS A 50 11.40 -10.90 2.28
N ILE A 51 11.27 -9.60 2.02
CA ILE A 51 12.43 -8.75 1.72
C ILE A 51 13.31 -8.57 2.96
N ILE A 52 12.71 -8.44 4.14
CA ILE A 52 13.42 -8.39 5.42
C ILE A 52 14.28 -9.65 5.59
N ALA A 53 13.73 -10.83 5.31
CA ALA A 53 14.46 -12.09 5.41
C ALA A 53 15.61 -12.22 4.39
N GLU A 54 15.50 -11.57 3.23
CA GLU A 54 16.49 -11.59 2.15
C GLU A 54 17.53 -10.45 2.25
N THR A 55 17.30 -9.45 3.11
CA THR A 55 18.16 -8.25 3.23
C THR A 55 19.28 -8.48 4.24
N ASN A 56 20.53 -8.36 3.78
CA ASN A 56 21.73 -8.43 4.63
C ASN A 56 22.26 -7.06 5.07
N ASP A 57 21.70 -5.97 4.53
CA ASP A 57 22.07 -4.61 4.90
C ASP A 57 21.35 -4.17 6.18
N LYS A 58 22.13 -3.87 7.23
CA LYS A 58 21.59 -3.62 8.58
C LYS A 58 20.75 -2.35 8.66
N ASP A 59 21.17 -1.29 7.98
CA ASP A 59 20.47 0.00 8.02
C ASP A 59 19.11 -0.12 7.35
N THR A 60 19.07 -0.75 6.17
CA THR A 60 17.79 -1.01 5.51
C THR A 60 16.92 -1.99 6.28
N LEU A 61 17.52 -3.05 6.85
CA LEU A 61 16.78 -4.01 7.65
C LEU A 61 16.02 -3.31 8.78
N TYR A 62 16.66 -2.36 9.45
CA TYR A 62 16.05 -1.58 10.52
C TYR A 62 14.86 -0.74 10.01
N ASP A 63 15.04 -0.03 8.89
CA ASP A 63 13.97 0.78 8.29
C ASP A 63 12.77 -0.07 7.86
N LEU A 64 13.02 -1.21 7.21
CA LEU A 64 11.98 -2.14 6.79
C LEU A 64 11.23 -2.74 7.99
N LEU A 65 11.95 -3.11 9.05
CA LEU A 65 11.33 -3.61 10.29
C LEU A 65 10.45 -2.55 10.94
N LYS A 66 10.88 -1.28 10.94
CA LYS A 66 10.10 -0.16 11.46
C LYS A 66 8.82 0.05 10.66
N ILE A 67 8.90 0.04 9.33
CA ILE A 67 7.74 0.12 8.44
C ILE A 67 6.79 -1.05 8.70
N ARG A 68 7.30 -2.28 8.63
CA ARG A 68 6.52 -3.49 8.83
C ARG A 68 5.81 -3.49 10.18
N THR A 69 6.50 -3.11 11.26
CA THR A 69 5.94 -3.06 12.61
C THR A 69 4.84 -2.00 12.72
N SER A 70 5.03 -0.83 12.11
CA SER A 70 4.04 0.25 12.14
C SER A 70 2.77 -0.10 11.36
N LEU A 71 2.91 -0.82 10.25
CA LEU A 71 1.80 -1.19 9.36
C LEU A 71 1.12 -2.51 9.75
N ALA A 72 1.68 -3.26 10.71
CA ALA A 72 1.14 -4.51 11.19
C ALA A 72 -0.27 -4.34 11.78
N PRO A 73 -1.14 -5.35 11.68
CA PRO A 73 -2.44 -5.30 12.31
C PRO A 73 -2.29 -5.23 13.84
N GLY A 74 -3.19 -4.48 14.48
CA GLY A 74 -3.30 -4.45 15.93
C GLY A 74 -3.81 -5.78 16.50
N LEU A 75 -3.92 -5.86 17.82
CA LEU A 75 -4.41 -7.06 18.53
C LEU A 75 -5.82 -7.50 18.09
N SER A 76 -6.64 -6.56 17.60
CA SER A 76 -7.98 -6.83 17.06
C SER A 76 -8.00 -7.29 15.60
N GLY A 77 -6.83 -7.44 14.95
CA GLY A 77 -6.70 -7.74 13.52
C GLY A 77 -7.03 -6.56 12.60
N SER A 78 -7.20 -5.37 13.17
CA SER A 78 -7.44 -4.12 12.43
C SER A 78 -6.14 -3.51 11.92
N TYR A 79 -6.20 -2.85 10.76
CA TYR A 79 -5.06 -2.19 10.13
C TYR A 79 -5.05 -0.68 10.41
N ASP A 80 -5.48 -0.26 11.60
CA ASP A 80 -5.79 1.15 11.91
C ASP A 80 -4.61 2.09 11.64
N ASN A 81 -3.37 1.67 11.95
CA ASN A 81 -2.18 2.48 11.67
C ASN A 81 -1.91 2.61 10.17
N PHE A 82 -2.05 1.52 9.41
CA PHE A 82 -1.89 1.54 7.96
C PHE A 82 -2.98 2.45 7.34
N GLU A 83 -4.23 2.29 7.78
CA GLU A 83 -5.33 3.16 7.39
C GLU A 83 -5.05 4.64 7.71
N ALA A 84 -4.50 4.93 8.89
CA ALA A 84 -4.16 6.29 9.30
C ALA A 84 -3.10 6.92 8.38
N HIS A 85 -2.02 6.21 8.05
CA HIS A 85 -1.02 6.69 7.11
C HIS A 85 -1.62 6.92 5.71
N LEU A 86 -2.44 6.01 5.21
CA LEU A 86 -3.11 6.18 3.91
C LEU A 86 -4.10 7.36 3.91
N ARG A 87 -4.82 7.58 5.01
CA ARG A 87 -5.69 8.76 5.20
C ARG A 87 -4.91 10.06 5.25
N GLY A 88 -3.73 10.07 5.89
CA GLY A 88 -2.84 11.23 5.91
C GLY A 88 -2.41 11.68 4.50
N LEU A 89 -2.34 10.73 3.54
CA LEU A 89 -2.05 11.06 2.15
C LEU A 89 -3.24 11.69 1.41
N GLN A 90 -4.47 11.50 1.89
CA GLN A 90 -5.65 12.16 1.32
C GLN A 90 -5.66 13.68 1.62
N THR A 91 -5.17 14.08 2.80
CA THR A 91 -5.17 15.48 3.23
C THR A 91 -4.22 16.39 2.44
N SER A 92 -3.22 15.83 1.75
CA SER A 92 -2.31 16.61 0.90
C SER A 92 -2.91 16.97 -0.46
N MET A 93 -4.03 16.34 -0.88
CA MET A 93 -4.57 16.52 -2.24
C MET A 93 -6.10 16.60 -2.35
N VAL A 94 -6.87 16.60 -1.25
CA VAL A 94 -8.34 16.77 -1.32
C VAL A 94 -8.86 17.67 -0.19
N SER A 95 -9.45 18.80 -0.58
CA SER A 95 -10.14 19.73 0.30
C SER A 95 -11.58 19.25 0.54
N SER A 96 -11.79 18.27 1.42
CA SER A 96 -13.05 18.08 2.19
C SER A 96 -12.96 16.85 3.11
N PRO A 97 -13.00 17.00 4.44
CA PRO A 97 -12.99 15.88 5.38
C PRO A 97 -14.43 15.45 5.67
N ASN A 98 -14.96 14.45 4.96
CA ASN A 98 -16.17 13.76 5.40
C ASN A 98 -15.78 12.40 6.04
N PRO A 99 -15.95 12.23 7.37
CA PRO A 99 -15.67 10.98 8.07
C PRO A 99 -16.58 9.80 7.67
N ALA A 100 -17.60 10.02 6.84
CA ALA A 100 -18.45 8.97 6.28
C ALA A 100 -17.83 8.20 5.10
N PHE A 101 -16.65 8.60 4.61
CA PHE A 101 -15.97 7.87 3.53
C PHE A 101 -15.33 6.58 4.06
N ALA A 102 -16.08 5.49 3.92
CA ALA A 102 -15.59 4.11 4.04
C ALA A 102 -14.44 3.81 3.07
N ASP A 103 -14.31 4.63 2.01
CA ASP A 103 -13.32 4.49 0.96
C ASP A 103 -12.23 5.57 1.06
N LEU A 104 -10.99 5.15 0.97
CA LEU A 104 -9.84 6.00 0.68
C LEU A 104 -9.81 6.27 -0.82
N ARG A 105 -9.83 7.55 -1.21
CA ARG A 105 -9.72 7.99 -2.59
C ARG A 105 -8.43 8.78 -2.79
N PHE A 106 -7.74 8.51 -3.89
CA PHE A 106 -6.48 9.12 -4.26
C PHE A 106 -6.68 9.94 -5.54
N ASN A 107 -6.78 11.26 -5.40
CA ASN A 107 -7.05 12.19 -6.52
C ASN A 107 -5.74 12.62 -7.20
N VAL A 108 -4.96 11.64 -7.65
CA VAL A 108 -3.68 11.86 -8.32
C VAL A 108 -3.77 11.32 -9.73
N SER A 109 -3.20 12.01 -10.71
CA SER A 109 -3.14 11.48 -12.07
C SER A 109 -2.15 10.30 -12.15
N PRO A 110 -2.43 9.27 -12.98
CA PRO A 110 -1.48 8.18 -13.19
C PRO A 110 -0.10 8.65 -13.65
N SER A 111 -0.05 9.70 -14.48
CA SER A 111 1.22 10.30 -14.95
C SER A 111 2.02 10.95 -13.82
N TYR A 112 1.36 11.64 -12.89
CA TYR A 112 2.02 12.23 -11.73
C TYR A 112 2.50 11.13 -10.77
N ALA A 113 1.67 10.13 -10.54
CA ALA A 113 1.99 8.99 -9.69
C ALA A 113 3.23 8.22 -10.23
N GLN A 114 3.28 7.98 -11.54
CA GLN A 114 4.44 7.40 -12.20
C GLN A 114 5.69 8.29 -12.04
N SER A 115 5.56 9.59 -12.27
CA SER A 115 6.67 10.54 -12.09
C SER A 115 7.20 10.57 -10.65
N ALA A 116 6.33 10.43 -9.65
CA ALA A 116 6.73 10.34 -8.25
C ALA A 116 7.52 9.06 -7.97
N LEU A 117 7.14 7.93 -8.59
CA LEU A 117 7.87 6.67 -8.49
C LEU A 117 9.24 6.72 -9.18
N ASP A 118 9.36 7.47 -10.27
CA ASP A 118 10.60 7.56 -11.04
C ASP A 118 11.65 8.47 -10.37
N ARG A 119 11.21 9.34 -9.44
CA ARG A 119 12.09 10.20 -8.61
C ARG A 119 12.60 9.51 -7.36
N LEU A 120 11.98 8.42 -6.94
CA LEU A 120 12.44 7.61 -5.81
C LEU A 120 13.65 6.78 -6.22
N ASP A 121 14.50 6.46 -5.25
CA ASP A 121 15.52 5.44 -5.46
C ASP A 121 14.91 4.16 -6.02
N LYS A 122 15.61 3.58 -7.00
CA LYS A 122 15.14 2.42 -7.76
C LYS A 122 14.65 1.31 -6.84
N ARG A 123 15.38 1.04 -5.75
CA ARG A 123 15.02 0.04 -4.75
C ARG A 123 13.66 0.30 -4.12
N TRP A 124 13.39 1.53 -3.69
CA TRP A 124 12.15 1.91 -3.03
C TRP A 124 10.97 1.96 -4.00
N SER A 125 11.22 2.42 -5.22
CA SER A 125 10.26 2.37 -6.32
C SER A 125 9.85 0.93 -6.65
N GLU A 126 10.82 0.02 -6.77
CA GLU A 126 10.58 -1.41 -7.04
C GLU A 126 9.84 -2.09 -5.89
N LEU A 127 10.19 -1.76 -4.63
CA LEU A 127 9.48 -2.24 -3.46
C LEU A 127 8.00 -1.82 -3.49
N ALA A 128 7.73 -0.54 -3.68
CA ALA A 128 6.37 -0.01 -3.72
C ALA A 128 5.55 -0.62 -4.87
N LYS A 129 6.14 -0.72 -6.06
CA LYS A 129 5.51 -1.37 -7.24
C LYS A 129 5.20 -2.84 -6.97
N SER A 130 6.14 -3.58 -6.38
CA SER A 130 5.91 -4.98 -6.03
C SER A 130 4.84 -5.13 -4.96
N ALA A 131 4.83 -4.29 -3.93
CA ALA A 131 3.81 -4.33 -2.88
C ALA A 131 2.41 -4.00 -3.43
N ALA A 132 2.29 -2.99 -4.31
CA ALA A 132 1.04 -2.66 -4.99
C ALA A 132 0.52 -3.79 -5.87
N LYS A 133 1.42 -4.50 -6.56
CA LYS A 133 1.05 -5.68 -7.36
C LYS A 133 0.50 -6.82 -6.49
N GLU A 134 1.14 -7.13 -5.36
CA GLU A 134 0.66 -8.16 -4.43
C GLU A 134 -0.70 -7.78 -3.82
N PHE A 135 -0.87 -6.49 -3.48
CA PHE A 135 -2.16 -5.96 -3.02
C PHE A 135 -3.27 -6.19 -4.06
N GLU A 136 -2.99 -5.89 -5.32
CA GLU A 136 -3.95 -6.05 -6.41
C GLU A 136 -4.32 -7.51 -6.67
N MET A 137 -3.33 -8.42 -6.75
CA MET A 137 -3.56 -9.83 -7.06
C MET A 137 -4.47 -10.48 -6.02
N LEU A 138 -4.15 -10.34 -4.73
CA LEU A 138 -4.93 -10.93 -3.64
C LEU A 138 -6.20 -10.14 -3.30
N GLY A 139 -6.27 -8.87 -3.71
CA GLY A 139 -7.50 -8.08 -3.70
C GLY A 139 -8.53 -8.61 -4.70
N LYS A 140 -8.09 -9.01 -5.90
CA LYS A 140 -8.95 -9.46 -7.02
C LYS A 140 -9.38 -10.93 -6.94
N GLU A 141 -8.52 -11.84 -6.46
CA GLU A 141 -8.76 -13.30 -6.50
C GLU A 141 -10.05 -13.78 -5.79
N MET A 142 -10.66 -12.97 -4.92
CA MET A 142 -11.94 -13.32 -4.28
C MET A 142 -13.13 -12.43 -4.66
N SER A 143 -12.96 -11.26 -5.27
CA SER A 143 -14.11 -10.53 -5.85
C SER A 143 -14.76 -11.34 -6.98
N ALA A 144 -13.94 -12.05 -7.77
CA ALA A 144 -14.43 -12.99 -8.78
C ALA A 144 -15.08 -14.26 -8.19
N SER A 145 -14.83 -14.56 -6.92
CA SER A 145 -15.43 -15.70 -6.20
C SER A 145 -16.74 -15.30 -5.50
N ASP A 146 -16.86 -14.06 -5.01
CA ASP A 146 -18.08 -13.47 -4.45
C ASP A 146 -19.16 -13.24 -5.52
N GLU A 147 -18.78 -12.82 -6.74
CA GLU A 147 -19.75 -12.65 -7.85
C GLU A 147 -20.38 -13.98 -8.31
N ARG A 148 -19.71 -15.12 -8.12
CA ARG A 148 -20.26 -16.44 -8.47
C ARG A 148 -21.30 -16.95 -7.47
N GLN A 149 -21.38 -16.37 -6.27
CA GLN A 149 -22.30 -16.83 -5.23
C GLN A 149 -23.68 -16.20 -5.32
N TYR A 150 -23.85 -15.10 -6.06
CA TYR A 150 -25.14 -14.41 -6.27
C TYR A 150 -25.79 -14.66 -7.64
N GLY A 151 -25.19 -15.48 -8.51
CA GLY A 151 -25.68 -15.75 -9.87
C GLY A 151 -26.64 -16.93 -10.03
N LEU A 152 -27.09 -17.58 -8.95
CA LEU A 152 -27.94 -18.78 -9.02
C LEU A 152 -29.16 -18.66 -8.10
N SER A 153 -30.11 -17.80 -8.48
CA SER A 153 -31.51 -17.89 -8.06
C SER A 153 -32.38 -17.10 -9.03
N SER A 154 -32.54 -17.59 -10.25
CA SER A 154 -33.63 -17.21 -11.16
C SER A 154 -33.81 -18.32 -12.20
N THR A 155 -34.55 -19.35 -11.80
CA THR A 155 -35.34 -20.22 -12.68
C THR A 155 -36.67 -20.44 -12.01
#